data_AF-A0A9K3CQH9-F1
#
_entry.id   AF-A0A9K3CQH9-F1
#
_cell.length_a   1.000
_cell.length_b   1.000
_cell.length_c   1.000
_cell.angle_alpha   90.00
_cell.angle_beta   90.00
_cell.angle_gamma   90.00
#
_symmetry.space_group_name_H-M   'P 1'
#
loop_
_entity.id
_entity.type
_entity.pdbx_description
1 polymer ?
#
loop_
_entity_poly.entity_id
_entity_poly.type
_entity_poly.pdbx_seq_one_letter_code
_entity_poly.pdbx_strand_id
1 'polypeptide(L)'
;MRRPLGIRHDITHQCLTSLCVPSGLPQYIQHLLPKYPDHPLNNSTLPPKEQAFSLRGLAQKGDAMATEIFDLQAKALGVHVANLAMALDPAYFVLGGGLMDPESTSDEFRARYLDNIKAAAEPYLFPKQRECMEIVPATLGELSQAIGAALVAMYSEQ
;
A
#
# COMPACT_ATOMS: atom_id res chain seq x y z
N MET A 1 -28.10 -15.82 28.45
CA MET A 1 -26.69 -16.13 28.12
C MET A 1 -26.24 -15.20 27.00
N ARG A 2 -25.60 -14.07 27.35
CA ARG A 2 -25.03 -13.15 26.34
C ARG A 2 -23.72 -13.77 25.85
N ARG A 3 -23.64 -14.13 24.57
CA ARG A 3 -22.36 -14.48 23.93
C ARG A 3 -21.45 -13.24 24.01
N PRO A 4 -20.16 -13.37 24.34
CA PRO A 4 -19.25 -12.23 24.26
C PRO A 4 -19.21 -11.79 22.79
N LEU A 5 -19.48 -10.50 22.54
CA LEU A 5 -19.17 -9.85 21.27
C LEU A 5 -17.64 -9.81 21.16
N GLY A 6 -17.05 -10.93 20.75
CA GLY A 6 -15.72 -10.91 20.17
C GLY A 6 -15.85 -10.15 18.85
N ILE A 7 -15.43 -8.88 18.84
CA ILE A 7 -15.27 -8.11 17.61
C ILE A 7 -14.25 -8.88 16.78
N ARG A 8 -14.72 -9.70 15.84
CA ARG A 8 -13.88 -10.18 14.74
C ARG A 8 -13.43 -8.90 14.03
N HIS A 9 -12.13 -8.65 14.04
CA HIS A 9 -11.54 -7.57 13.25
C HIS A 9 -11.62 -8.00 11.79
N ASP A 10 -12.81 -7.84 11.22
CA ASP A 10 -13.06 -8.11 9.82
C ASP A 10 -12.43 -6.98 9.00
N ILE A 11 -11.66 -7.36 7.97
CA ILE A 11 -10.96 -6.43 7.09
C ILE A 11 -11.93 -5.64 6.19
N THR A 12 -13.20 -6.06 6.14
CA THR A 12 -14.26 -5.51 5.27
C THR A 12 -14.73 -4.10 5.62
N HIS A 13 -14.51 -3.59 6.84
CA HIS A 13 -14.97 -2.26 7.27
C HIS A 13 -13.83 -1.31 7.68
N GLN A 14 -12.64 -1.52 7.12
CA GLN A 14 -11.48 -0.69 7.45
C GLN A 14 -11.34 0.52 6.53
N CYS A 15 -10.84 1.64 7.09
CA CYS A 15 -10.40 2.76 6.28
C CYS A 15 -9.17 2.38 5.44
N LEU A 16 -8.99 3.03 4.29
CA LEU A 16 -7.84 2.78 3.42
C LEU A 16 -6.51 2.90 4.16
N THR A 17 -6.40 3.88 5.06
CA THR A 17 -5.20 4.07 5.87
C THR A 17 -4.88 2.80 6.66
N SER A 18 -5.85 2.18 7.33
CA SER A 18 -5.64 0.93 8.06
C SER A 18 -5.21 -0.22 7.15
N LEU A 19 -5.69 -0.25 5.90
CA LEU A 19 -5.33 -1.28 4.93
C LEU A 19 -3.92 -1.10 4.35
N CYS A 20 -3.42 0.14 4.20
CA CYS A 20 -2.20 0.42 3.43
C CYS A 20 -1.01 0.95 4.27
N VAL A 21 -1.09 0.89 5.61
CA VAL A 21 0.00 1.33 6.50
C VAL A 21 0.69 0.15 7.22
N PRO A 22 1.95 0.30 7.66
CA PRO A 22 2.67 -0.77 8.35
C PRO A 22 1.96 -1.31 9.61
N SER A 23 1.24 -0.45 10.35
CA SER A 23 0.50 -0.87 11.55
C SER A 23 -0.73 -1.73 11.26
N GLY A 24 -1.18 -1.80 9.99
CA GLY A 24 -2.27 -2.66 9.53
C GLY A 24 -1.83 -4.05 9.07
N LEU A 25 -0.52 -4.26 8.87
CA LEU A 25 0.02 -5.54 8.41
C LEU A 25 -0.20 -6.72 9.37
N PRO A 26 -0.14 -6.56 10.72
CA PRO A 26 -0.44 -7.67 11.63
C PRO A 26 -1.83 -8.27 11.42
N GLN A 27 -2.82 -7.47 11.03
CA GLN A 27 -4.19 -7.90 10.76
C GLN A 27 -4.26 -8.74 9.47
N TYR A 28 -3.51 -8.35 8.42
CA TYR A 28 -3.38 -9.17 7.22
C TYR A 28 -2.74 -10.52 7.51
N ILE A 29 -1.67 -10.53 8.33
CA ILE A 29 -1.04 -11.78 8.77
C ILE A 29 -2.09 -12.65 9.45
N GLN A 30 -2.78 -12.16 10.47
CA GLN A 30 -3.80 -12.92 11.19
C GLN A 30 -4.91 -13.46 10.27
N HIS A 31 -5.30 -12.70 9.25
CA HIS A 31 -6.34 -13.10 8.31
C HIS A 31 -5.89 -14.14 7.30
N LEU A 32 -4.67 -14.02 6.77
CA LEU A 32 -4.16 -14.89 5.70
C LEU A 32 -3.38 -16.10 6.22
N LEU A 33 -2.81 -16.05 7.42
CA LEU A 33 -2.03 -17.18 7.96
C LEU A 33 -2.77 -18.53 7.92
N PRO A 34 -4.09 -18.61 8.21
CA PRO A 34 -4.84 -19.86 8.07
C PRO A 34 -4.86 -20.45 6.66
N LYS A 35 -4.67 -19.63 5.62
CA LYS A 35 -4.58 -20.06 4.21
C LYS A 35 -3.19 -20.64 3.87
N TYR A 36 -2.17 -20.32 4.67
CA TYR A 36 -0.78 -20.76 4.47
C TYR A 36 -0.27 -21.52 5.71
N PRO A 37 -0.70 -22.78 5.92
CA PRO A 37 -0.38 -23.54 7.12
C PRO A 37 1.12 -23.80 7.31
N ASP A 38 1.88 -23.91 6.22
CA ASP A 38 3.32 -24.17 6.25
C ASP A 38 4.17 -22.89 6.30
N HIS A 39 3.55 -21.71 6.38
CA HIS A 39 4.27 -20.44 6.35
C HIS A 39 5.15 -20.26 7.61
N PRO A 40 6.42 -19.80 7.48
CA PRO A 40 7.34 -19.66 8.62
C PRO A 40 6.82 -18.80 9.77
N LEU A 41 5.96 -17.82 9.48
CA LEU A 41 5.36 -16.96 10.51
C LEU A 41 4.38 -17.69 11.44
N ASN A 42 3.89 -18.90 11.10
CA ASN A 42 3.10 -19.71 12.04
C ASN A 42 3.87 -20.09 13.31
N ASN A 43 5.19 -20.25 13.19
CA ASN A 43 6.06 -20.67 14.29
C ASN A 43 6.98 -19.54 14.78
N SER A 44 6.74 -18.30 14.33
CA SER A 44 7.60 -17.17 14.69
C SER A 44 7.31 -16.71 16.13
N THR A 45 8.37 -16.54 16.91
CA THR A 45 8.31 -15.93 18.25
C THR A 45 8.50 -14.41 18.20
N LEU A 46 8.69 -13.83 17.01
CA LEU A 46 8.90 -12.40 16.84
C LEU A 46 7.65 -11.62 17.26
N PRO A 47 7.81 -10.42 17.84
CA PRO A 47 6.69 -9.50 18.08
C PRO A 47 5.90 -9.21 16.79
N PRO A 48 4.56 -9.00 16.84
CA PRO A 48 3.74 -8.76 15.65
C PRO A 48 4.26 -7.64 14.74
N LYS A 49 4.83 -6.60 15.34
CA LYS A 49 5.45 -5.49 14.63
C LYS A 49 6.62 -5.97 13.77
N GLU A 50 7.52 -6.77 14.32
CA GLU A 50 8.70 -7.29 13.59
C GLU A 50 8.29 -8.28 12.49
N GLN A 51 7.29 -9.11 12.74
CA GLN A 51 6.70 -9.96 11.70
C GLN A 51 6.17 -9.11 10.53
N ALA A 52 5.43 -8.04 10.82
CA ALA A 52 4.94 -7.11 9.80
C ALA A 52 6.09 -6.45 9.00
N PHE A 53 7.16 -5.99 9.65
CA PHE A 53 8.30 -5.41 8.95
C PHE A 53 9.04 -6.43 8.06
N SER A 54 9.01 -7.72 8.41
CA SER A 54 9.64 -8.77 7.61
C SER A 54 8.93 -9.02 6.26
N LEU A 55 7.63 -8.72 6.16
CA LEU A 55 6.81 -9.00 4.98
C LEU A 55 7.36 -8.35 3.71
N ARG A 56 7.85 -7.10 3.78
CA ARG A 56 8.42 -6.41 2.62
C ARG A 56 9.62 -7.17 2.06
N GLY A 57 10.47 -7.72 2.91
CA GLY A 57 11.60 -8.54 2.49
C GLY A 57 11.16 -9.91 1.95
N LEU A 58 10.16 -10.53 2.56
CA LEU A 58 9.60 -11.81 2.12
C LEU A 58 8.94 -11.70 0.73
N ALA A 59 8.13 -10.68 0.50
CA ALA A 59 7.46 -10.46 -0.78
C ALA A 59 8.45 -10.27 -1.94
N GLN A 60 9.55 -9.56 -1.69
CA GLN A 60 10.63 -9.39 -2.68
C GLN A 60 11.38 -10.69 -2.98
N LYS A 61 11.35 -11.66 -2.06
CA LYS A 61 11.91 -13.00 -2.26
C LYS A 61 10.88 -13.99 -2.85
N GLY A 62 9.69 -13.51 -3.22
CA GLY A 62 8.63 -14.31 -3.82
C GLY A 62 7.80 -15.11 -2.83
N ASP A 63 7.78 -14.74 -1.54
CA ASP A 63 6.89 -15.37 -0.57
C ASP A 63 5.42 -15.14 -0.93
N ALA A 64 4.68 -16.22 -1.15
CA ALA A 64 3.32 -16.16 -1.69
C ALA A 64 2.34 -15.40 -0.79
N MET A 65 2.45 -15.52 0.54
CA MET A 65 1.56 -14.82 1.46
C MET A 65 1.88 -13.33 1.51
N ALA A 66 3.15 -12.97 1.66
CA ALA A 66 3.58 -11.58 1.71
C ALA A 66 3.26 -10.87 0.39
N THR A 67 3.49 -11.52 -0.75
CA THR A 67 3.08 -11.05 -2.08
C THR A 67 1.57 -10.81 -2.15
N GLU A 68 0.74 -11.74 -1.68
CA GLU A 68 -0.73 -11.57 -1.66
C GLU A 68 -1.16 -10.38 -0.80
N ILE A 69 -0.51 -10.13 0.34
CA ILE A 69 -0.80 -8.96 1.18
C ILE A 69 -0.60 -7.66 0.40
N PHE A 70 0.56 -7.48 -0.24
CA PHE A 70 0.82 -6.27 -1.01
C PHE A 70 -0.07 -6.15 -2.25
N ASP A 71 -0.50 -7.26 -2.85
CA ASP A 71 -1.49 -7.23 -3.94
C ASP A 71 -2.86 -6.74 -3.46
N LEU A 72 -3.30 -7.17 -2.27
CA LEU A 72 -4.53 -6.67 -1.67
C LEU A 72 -4.43 -5.17 -1.35
N GLN A 73 -3.29 -4.72 -0.82
CA GLN A 73 -3.04 -3.30 -0.58
C GLN A 73 -3.05 -2.49 -1.88
N ALA A 74 -2.36 -2.96 -2.92
CA ALA A 74 -2.33 -2.33 -4.24
C ALA A 74 -3.73 -2.23 -4.86
N LYS A 75 -4.53 -3.30 -4.76
CA LYS A 75 -5.92 -3.29 -5.24
C LYS A 75 -6.79 -2.27 -4.52
N ALA A 76 -6.74 -2.25 -3.18
CA ALA A 76 -7.48 -1.29 -2.37
C ALA A 76 -7.08 0.15 -2.72
N LEU A 77 -5.78 0.40 -2.88
CA LEU A 77 -5.25 1.70 -3.28
C LEU A 77 -5.67 2.08 -4.70
N GLY A 78 -5.70 1.16 -5.65
CA GLY A 78 -6.17 1.41 -7.02
C GLY A 78 -7.64 1.82 -7.08
N VAL A 79 -8.52 1.16 -6.32
CA VAL A 79 -9.93 1.59 -6.20
C VAL A 79 -10.02 2.99 -5.59
N HIS A 80 -9.16 3.31 -4.62
CA HIS A 80 -9.12 4.66 -4.05
C HIS A 80 -8.63 5.71 -5.05
N VAL A 81 -7.59 5.40 -5.82
CA VAL A 81 -7.09 6.25 -6.92
C VAL A 81 -8.22 6.54 -7.90
N ALA A 82 -8.99 5.54 -8.32
CA ALA A 82 -10.13 5.77 -9.21
C ALA A 82 -11.17 6.71 -8.60
N ASN A 83 -11.52 6.55 -7.33
CA ASN A 83 -12.45 7.45 -6.64
C ASN A 83 -11.93 8.89 -6.60
N LEU A 84 -10.64 9.09 -6.33
CA LEU A 84 -10.02 10.41 -6.35
C LEU A 84 -9.93 10.98 -7.77
N ALA A 85 -9.71 10.14 -8.78
CA ALA A 85 -9.69 10.56 -10.18
C ALA A 85 -11.06 11.08 -10.62
N MET A 86 -12.15 10.46 -10.18
CA MET A 86 -13.50 10.97 -10.41
C MET A 86 -13.75 12.33 -9.74
N ALA A 87 -13.16 12.55 -8.57
CA ALA A 87 -13.39 13.76 -7.79
C ALA A 87 -12.51 14.94 -8.23
N LEU A 88 -11.29 14.68 -8.68
CA LEU A 88 -10.25 15.71 -8.87
C LEU A 88 -9.70 15.78 -10.30
N ASP A 89 -9.96 14.79 -11.15
CA ASP A 89 -9.42 14.66 -12.51
C ASP A 89 -7.92 15.03 -12.66
N PRO A 90 -7.02 14.46 -11.84
CA PRO A 90 -5.61 14.82 -11.89
C PRO A 90 -4.90 14.14 -13.06
N ALA A 91 -3.90 14.81 -13.62
CA ALA A 91 -3.00 14.20 -14.60
C ALA A 91 -2.04 13.17 -13.96
N TYR A 92 -1.64 13.39 -12.70
CA TYR A 92 -0.66 12.56 -12.01
C TYR A 92 -1.10 12.18 -10.60
N PHE A 93 -0.94 10.90 -10.27
CA PHE A 93 -0.92 10.38 -8.92
C PHE A 93 0.52 10.01 -8.56
N VAL A 94 1.14 10.77 -7.66
CA VAL A 94 2.51 10.50 -7.19
C VAL A 94 2.44 9.66 -5.91
N LEU A 95 2.96 8.44 -5.96
CA LEU A 95 2.98 7.51 -4.83
C LEU A 95 4.32 7.58 -4.11
N GLY A 96 4.30 7.94 -2.83
CA GLY A 96 5.48 8.03 -1.98
C GLY A 96 5.57 6.92 -0.92
N GLY A 97 6.50 7.11 0.02
CA GLY A 97 6.71 6.23 1.16
C GLY A 97 7.63 5.04 0.87
N GLY A 98 7.98 4.29 1.92
CA GLY A 98 9.02 3.26 1.88
C GLY A 98 8.72 2.00 1.04
N LEU A 99 7.59 1.93 0.33
CA LEU A 99 7.35 0.93 -0.71
C LEU A 99 7.85 1.40 -2.08
N MET A 100 7.93 2.71 -2.30
CA MET A 100 8.43 3.32 -3.54
C MET A 100 9.91 3.72 -3.43
N ASP A 101 10.51 3.54 -2.25
CA ASP A 101 11.91 3.84 -1.98
C ASP A 101 12.87 2.84 -2.69
N PRO A 102 13.74 3.32 -3.61
CA PRO A 102 14.75 2.51 -4.29
C PRO A 102 15.77 1.84 -3.37
N GLU A 103 16.04 2.41 -2.19
CA GLU A 103 17.00 1.84 -1.24
C GLU A 103 16.40 0.66 -0.45
N SER A 104 15.08 0.62 -0.32
CA SER A 104 14.35 -0.36 0.51
C SER A 104 13.64 -1.46 -0.29
N THR A 105 13.48 -1.27 -1.60
CA THR A 105 12.71 -2.18 -2.47
C THR A 105 13.42 -2.45 -3.80
N SER A 106 13.09 -3.56 -4.47
CA SER A 106 13.57 -3.85 -5.84
C SER A 106 12.71 -3.17 -6.90
N ASP A 107 13.27 -3.00 -8.10
CA ASP A 107 12.54 -2.45 -9.26
C ASP A 107 11.33 -3.32 -9.61
N GLU A 108 11.48 -4.64 -9.58
CA GLU A 108 10.42 -5.59 -9.92
C GLU A 108 9.26 -5.50 -8.92
N PHE A 109 9.56 -5.35 -7.63
CA PHE A 109 8.54 -5.18 -6.61
C PHE A 109 7.74 -3.88 -6.84
N ARG A 110 8.42 -2.76 -7.09
CA ARG A 110 7.78 -1.47 -7.35
C ARG A 110 6.93 -1.51 -8.61
N ALA A 111 7.48 -2.01 -9.72
CA ALA A 111 6.78 -2.12 -10.99
C ALA A 111 5.48 -2.93 -10.83
N ARG A 112 5.58 -4.12 -10.22
CA ARG A 112 4.41 -4.97 -9.96
C ARG A 112 3.37 -4.30 -9.05
N TYR A 113 3.81 -3.59 -8.01
CA TYR A 113 2.90 -2.89 -7.11
C TYR A 113 2.14 -1.76 -7.85
N LEU A 114 2.84 -0.97 -8.65
CA LEU A 114 2.25 0.09 -9.49
C LEU A 114 1.29 -0.48 -10.55
N ASP A 115 1.68 -1.56 -11.23
CA ASP A 115 0.84 -2.24 -12.21
C ASP A 115 -0.46 -2.75 -11.59
N ASN A 116 -0.39 -3.33 -10.39
CA ASN A 116 -1.57 -3.78 -9.65
C ASN A 116 -2.50 -2.64 -9.25
N ILE A 117 -1.95 -1.49 -8.85
CA ILE A 117 -2.76 -0.28 -8.57
C ILE A 117 -3.45 0.18 -9.85
N LYS A 118 -2.71 0.28 -10.96
CA LYS A 118 -3.24 0.73 -12.25
C LYS A 118 -4.35 -0.21 -12.74
N ALA A 119 -4.11 -1.52 -12.72
CA ALA A 119 -5.09 -2.53 -13.12
C ALA A 119 -6.35 -2.51 -12.24
N ALA A 120 -6.22 -2.22 -10.95
CA ALA A 120 -7.36 -2.10 -10.05
C ALA A 120 -8.16 -0.79 -10.26
N ALA A 121 -7.51 0.30 -10.68
CA ALA A 121 -8.15 1.57 -10.98
C ALA A 121 -8.88 1.55 -12.34
N GLU A 122 -8.25 0.95 -13.36
CA GLU A 122 -8.66 1.00 -14.77
C GLU A 122 -10.15 0.79 -15.04
N PRO A 123 -10.84 -0.22 -14.44
CA PRO A 123 -12.25 -0.48 -14.74
C PRO A 123 -13.18 0.70 -14.42
N TYR A 124 -12.77 1.57 -13.50
CA TYR A 124 -13.58 2.67 -12.97
C TYR A 124 -13.25 4.02 -13.62
N LEU A 125 -12.18 4.12 -14.40
CA LEU A 125 -11.75 5.36 -15.04
C LEU A 125 -12.54 5.62 -16.34
N PHE A 126 -12.75 6.88 -16.68
CA PHE A 126 -13.23 7.24 -18.01
C PHE A 126 -12.16 6.95 -19.08
N PRO A 127 -12.54 6.73 -20.36
CA PRO A 127 -11.59 6.44 -21.43
C PRO A 127 -10.43 7.44 -21.50
N LYS A 128 -10.72 8.74 -21.35
CA LYS A 128 -9.67 9.76 -21.44
C LYS A 128 -8.70 9.73 -20.25
N GLN A 129 -9.18 9.39 -19.07
CA GLN A 129 -8.34 9.24 -17.88
C GLN A 129 -7.44 8.00 -18.02
N ARG A 130 -7.94 6.89 -18.60
CA ARG A 130 -7.08 5.71 -18.87
C ARG A 130 -5.92 6.03 -19.81
N GLU A 131 -6.11 6.98 -20.74
CA GLU A 131 -5.08 7.41 -21.67
C GLU A 131 -4.06 8.37 -21.06
N CYS A 132 -4.52 9.33 -20.24
CA CYS A 132 -3.71 10.49 -19.85
C CYS A 132 -3.31 10.53 -18.38
N MET A 133 -4.01 9.82 -17.50
CA MET A 133 -3.69 9.78 -16.07
C MET A 133 -2.51 8.84 -15.83
N GLU A 134 -1.50 9.33 -15.14
CA GLU A 134 -0.32 8.54 -14.78
C GLU A 134 -0.24 8.30 -13.27
N ILE A 135 0.16 7.09 -12.89
CA ILE A 135 0.49 6.72 -11.51
C ILE A 135 1.99 6.49 -11.46
N VAL A 136 2.71 7.34 -10.75
CA VAL A 136 4.18 7.40 -10.78
C VAL A 136 4.78 7.28 -9.38
N PRO A 137 5.96 6.66 -9.23
CA PRO A 137 6.66 6.65 -7.95
C PRO A 137 7.27 8.02 -7.65
N ALA A 138 7.25 8.42 -6.39
CA ALA A 138 7.98 9.60 -5.92
C ALA A 138 9.49 9.37 -6.01
N THR A 139 10.23 10.37 -6.50
CA THR A 139 11.68 10.26 -6.73
C THR A 139 12.52 10.96 -5.66
N LEU A 140 11.93 11.86 -4.87
CA LEU A 140 12.65 12.67 -3.89
C LEU A 140 12.77 12.01 -2.51
N GLY A 141 12.11 10.87 -2.28
CA GLY A 141 12.10 10.20 -0.98
C GLY A 141 11.78 11.15 0.18
N GLU A 142 12.51 11.04 1.27
CA GLU A 142 12.37 11.89 2.47
C GLU A 142 12.68 13.38 2.19
N LEU A 143 13.47 13.69 1.16
CA LEU A 143 13.80 15.08 0.80
C LEU A 143 12.59 15.86 0.28
N SER A 144 11.54 15.17 -0.19
CA SER A 144 10.29 15.81 -0.66
C SER A 144 9.71 16.79 0.37
N GLN A 145 9.77 16.44 1.66
CA GLN A 145 9.25 17.25 2.76
C GLN A 145 10.08 18.52 2.95
N ALA A 146 11.42 18.39 2.98
CA ALA A 146 12.33 19.52 3.16
C ALA A 146 12.30 20.48 1.97
N ILE A 147 12.28 19.95 0.75
CA ILE A 147 12.18 20.75 -0.48
C ILE A 147 10.85 21.49 -0.51
N GLY A 148 9.74 20.81 -0.21
CA GLY A 148 8.42 21.44 -0.12
C GLY A 148 8.38 22.58 0.88
N ALA A 149 8.92 22.38 2.10
CA ALA A 149 8.98 23.40 3.13
C ALA A 149 9.83 24.62 2.69
N ALA A 150 10.98 24.39 2.05
CA ALA A 150 11.83 25.46 1.54
C ALA A 150 11.15 26.26 0.43
N LEU A 151 10.43 25.59 -0.49
CA LEU A 151 9.66 26.26 -1.53
C LEU A 151 8.53 27.12 -0.94
N VAL A 152 7.81 26.60 0.07
CA VAL A 152 6.78 27.38 0.76
C VAL A 152 7.37 28.64 1.38
N ALA A 153 8.50 28.55 2.08
CA ALA A 153 9.17 29.72 2.65
C ALA A 153 9.56 30.74 1.56
N MET A 154 10.20 30.27 0.49
CA MET A 154 10.65 31.12 -0.63
C MET A 154 9.50 31.85 -1.35
N TYR A 155 8.35 31.21 -1.51
CA TYR A 155 7.19 31.80 -2.20
C TYR A 155 6.26 32.60 -1.28
N SER A 156 6.36 32.43 0.05
CA SER A 156 5.56 33.20 1.02
C SER A 156 6.21 34.54 1.40
N GLU A 157 7.49 34.73 1.07
CA GLU A 157 8.23 35.97 1.29
C GLU A 157 8.09 36.97 0.12
N GLN A 158 7.31 36.64 -0.92
CA GLN A 158 6.96 37.53 -2.04
C GLN A 158 5.57 38.15 -1.83
#